data_AF-A0A2G3ABS6-F1
#
_entry.id   AF-A0A2G3ABS6-F1
#
_cell.length_a   1.000
_cell.length_b   1.000
_cell.length_c   1.000
_cell.angle_alpha   90.00
_cell.angle_beta   90.00
_cell.angle_gamma   90.00
#
_symmetry.space_group_name_H-M   'P 1'
#
loop_
_entity.id
_entity.type
_entity.pdbx_description
1 polymer ?
#
loop_
_entity_poly.entity_id
_entity_poly.type
_entity_poly.pdbx_seq_one_letter_code
_entity_poly.pdbx_strand_id
1 'polypeptide(L)'
;MKLINKYLRSGPSLRSFDKYSQNQNLEIYTKSATLKASSSVVSIEFKRYTSAGGMSGIDAMFQCSGFILENVYKGSIILTTADLLKASKNLKADDIKVEVHLSDGRSFDGQVEVYDLYYNIAAIKIHSDMPLPTASLAHLNDSITVDPRHSVKAESFQLRPHANSLDLIPGDLVIALGRFPIEPYSIMAAPGLFSIDRFEHCLLQCKELFTASCIITWCGIGGPLISRSGEVIGISLKIDISTTAFLPINIASIWWEHYKKHGQTQQLWFGMEVTNLYAARLDVLESIIQKFPDVLEGVIVEDVVRGSSAESAGIKQHDVIIQFSGKRIQSFLELFENMWNKVGEAVELVVVRASDDVPLHLSMVVEKEVKKSGYTLYDYDE
;
A
#
# COMPACT_ATOMS: atom_id res chain seq x y z
N MET A 1 -12.70 18.29 -28.80
CA MET A 1 -12.28 17.14 -29.64
C MET A 1 -10.90 17.33 -30.32
N LYS A 2 -9.91 17.98 -29.68
CA LYS A 2 -8.52 18.09 -30.23
C LYS A 2 -7.38 18.14 -29.19
N LEU A 3 -7.65 17.92 -27.89
CA LEU A 3 -6.61 17.94 -26.83
C LEU A 3 -6.33 16.58 -26.17
N ILE A 4 -7.24 15.60 -26.28
CA ILE A 4 -7.03 14.24 -25.71
C ILE A 4 -6.19 13.34 -26.65
N ASN A 5 -6.03 13.71 -27.92
CA ASN A 5 -5.38 12.87 -28.93
C ASN A 5 -3.85 13.00 -29.03
N LYS A 6 -3.20 13.87 -28.25
CA LYS A 6 -1.75 14.13 -28.41
C LYS A 6 -0.85 13.21 -27.58
N TYR A 7 -1.36 12.61 -26.49
CA TYR A 7 -0.57 11.68 -25.65
C TYR A 7 -0.64 10.22 -26.09
N LEU A 8 -1.61 9.84 -26.93
CA LEU A 8 -1.87 8.44 -27.30
C LEU A 8 -1.49 8.07 -28.74
N ARG A 9 -0.96 9.00 -29.55
CA ARG A 9 -0.60 8.77 -30.98
C ARG A 9 0.88 9.03 -31.32
N SER A 10 1.77 8.82 -30.37
CA SER A 10 3.19 8.55 -30.65
C SER A 10 3.52 7.23 -29.97
N GLY A 11 3.88 6.20 -30.73
CA GLY A 11 4.02 4.81 -30.27
C GLY A 11 4.63 4.70 -28.85
N PRO A 12 4.01 3.96 -27.92
CA PRO A 12 4.27 4.16 -26.51
C PRO A 12 5.62 3.58 -26.17
N SER A 13 6.48 4.47 -25.69
CA SER A 13 7.90 4.22 -25.56
C SER A 13 8.20 3.36 -24.34
N LEU A 14 8.66 2.12 -24.55
CA LEU A 14 9.67 1.51 -23.66
C LEU A 14 10.77 2.54 -23.30
N ARG A 15 11.10 3.44 -24.25
CA ARG A 15 12.04 4.55 -24.06
C ARG A 15 11.70 5.51 -22.91
N SER A 16 10.50 5.55 -22.32
CA SER A 16 10.26 6.40 -21.13
C SER A 16 10.65 5.70 -19.83
N PHE A 17 10.55 4.37 -19.78
CA PHE A 17 10.99 3.59 -18.63
C PHE A 17 12.51 3.51 -18.55
N ASP A 18 13.17 3.25 -19.68
CA ASP A 18 14.64 3.18 -19.76
C ASP A 18 15.31 4.57 -19.76
N LYS A 19 14.55 5.67 -19.64
CA LYS A 19 15.13 7.02 -19.47
C LYS A 19 15.77 7.20 -18.09
N TYR A 20 15.32 6.46 -17.09
CA TYR A 20 15.90 6.48 -15.75
C TYR A 20 17.12 5.55 -15.75
N SER A 21 18.30 6.09 -15.44
CA SER A 21 19.55 5.32 -15.50
C SER A 21 19.53 4.08 -14.58
N GLN A 22 18.79 4.15 -13.48
CA GLN A 22 18.58 3.04 -12.53
C GLN A 22 17.80 1.86 -13.15
N ASN A 23 17.00 2.11 -14.20
CA ASN A 23 16.17 1.10 -14.85
C ASN A 23 16.82 0.49 -16.10
N GLN A 24 17.85 1.12 -16.67
CA GLN A 24 18.48 0.70 -17.92
C GLN A 24 19.19 -0.66 -17.84
N ASN A 25 19.91 -0.92 -16.74
CA ASN A 25 20.75 -2.10 -16.58
C ASN A 25 20.38 -2.85 -15.30
N LEU A 26 19.25 -3.55 -15.33
CA LEU A 26 18.79 -4.33 -14.17
C LEU A 26 19.77 -5.48 -13.86
N GLU A 27 20.14 -5.57 -12.58
CA GLU A 27 20.97 -6.65 -12.03
C GLU A 27 20.29 -8.02 -12.18
N ILE A 28 21.10 -9.08 -12.14
CA ILE A 28 20.60 -10.46 -12.31
C ILE A 28 19.59 -10.86 -11.24
N TYR A 29 19.76 -10.40 -10.00
CA TYR A 29 18.85 -10.69 -8.90
C TYR A 29 17.49 -10.01 -9.10
N THR A 30 17.49 -8.75 -9.55
CA THR A 30 16.26 -8.03 -9.93
C THR A 30 15.51 -8.75 -11.04
N LYS A 31 16.24 -9.19 -12.09
CA LYS A 31 15.65 -9.96 -13.19
C LYS A 31 15.06 -11.28 -12.71
N SER A 32 15.78 -12.02 -11.87
CA SER A 32 15.32 -13.30 -11.31
C SER A 32 14.03 -13.14 -10.49
N ALA A 33 14.02 -12.19 -9.54
CA ALA A 33 12.86 -11.88 -8.71
C ALA A 33 11.65 -11.44 -9.54
N THR A 34 11.89 -10.57 -10.54
CA THR A 34 10.87 -10.11 -11.49
C THR A 34 10.26 -11.27 -12.26
N LEU A 35 11.09 -12.17 -12.82
CA LEU A 35 10.61 -13.31 -13.60
C LEU A 35 9.79 -14.28 -12.75
N LYS A 36 10.14 -14.46 -11.47
CA LYS A 36 9.38 -15.29 -10.53
C LYS A 36 7.97 -14.75 -10.28
N ALA A 37 7.83 -13.42 -10.13
CA ALA A 37 6.53 -12.79 -9.90
C ALA A 37 5.72 -12.53 -11.19
N SER A 38 6.41 -12.41 -12.34
CA SER A 38 5.87 -11.88 -13.60
C SER A 38 4.53 -12.48 -14.00
N SER A 39 4.38 -13.81 -13.98
CA SER A 39 3.17 -14.48 -14.46
C SER A 39 1.89 -14.12 -13.69
N SER A 40 2.03 -13.61 -12.46
CA SER A 40 0.90 -13.13 -11.64
C SER A 40 0.57 -11.65 -11.85
N VAL A 41 1.49 -10.87 -12.45
CA VAL A 41 1.30 -9.44 -12.71
C VAL A 41 0.47 -9.26 -13.98
N VAL A 42 -0.53 -8.39 -13.91
CA VAL A 42 -1.45 -8.11 -15.03
C VAL A 42 -1.42 -6.65 -15.40
N SER A 43 -1.77 -6.35 -16.66
CA SER A 43 -2.12 -5.00 -17.07
C SER A 43 -3.62 -4.83 -17.01
N ILE A 44 -4.10 -3.65 -16.61
CA ILE A 44 -5.53 -3.37 -16.47
C ILE A 44 -5.84 -2.08 -17.22
N GLU A 45 -6.83 -2.14 -18.10
CA GLU A 45 -7.39 -1.00 -18.80
C GLU A 45 -8.81 -0.73 -18.32
N PHE A 46 -9.06 0.51 -17.92
CA PHE A 46 -10.40 1.02 -17.63
C PHE A 46 -10.84 1.96 -18.74
N LYS A 47 -11.95 1.62 -19.39
CA LYS A 47 -12.54 2.40 -20.48
C LYS A 47 -13.89 2.93 -20.00
N ARG A 48 -14.00 4.25 -19.93
CA ARG A 48 -15.27 4.95 -19.64
C ARG A 48 -15.97 5.29 -20.94
N TYR A 49 -17.22 4.89 -21.05
CA TYR A 49 -18.08 5.25 -22.17
C TYR A 49 -19.04 6.36 -21.77
N THR A 50 -19.35 7.25 -22.70
CA THR A 50 -20.48 8.18 -22.54
C THR A 50 -21.42 8.01 -23.72
N SER A 51 -22.71 8.10 -23.42
CA SER A 51 -23.77 8.13 -24.43
C SER A 51 -24.28 9.56 -24.54
N ALA A 52 -23.68 10.35 -25.44
CA ALA A 52 -24.16 11.69 -25.77
C ALA A 52 -24.74 11.68 -27.19
N GLY A 53 -26.04 11.95 -27.33
CA GLY A 53 -26.69 12.14 -28.64
C GLY A 53 -26.78 10.89 -29.53
N GLY A 54 -26.81 9.68 -28.96
CA GLY A 54 -26.96 8.43 -29.72
C GLY A 54 -25.68 7.86 -30.33
N MET A 55 -24.51 8.46 -30.04
CA MET A 55 -23.19 7.89 -30.34
C MET A 55 -22.49 7.50 -29.03
N SER A 56 -22.09 6.23 -28.93
CA SER A 56 -21.25 5.74 -27.83
C SER A 56 -19.78 5.98 -28.15
N GLY A 57 -19.08 6.74 -27.30
CA GLY A 57 -17.64 7.01 -27.44
C GLY A 57 -16.88 6.81 -26.13
N ILE A 58 -15.58 6.51 -26.22
CA ILE A 58 -14.70 6.47 -25.06
C ILE A 58 -14.39 7.91 -24.64
N ASP A 59 -14.76 8.24 -23.41
CA ASP A 59 -14.56 9.58 -22.83
C ASP A 59 -13.32 9.63 -21.93
N ALA A 60 -12.91 8.50 -21.35
CA ALA A 60 -11.64 8.39 -20.64
C ALA A 60 -11.09 6.95 -20.72
N MET A 61 -9.77 6.83 -20.75
CA MET A 61 -9.07 5.55 -20.66
C MET A 61 -7.96 5.68 -19.62
N PHE A 62 -8.00 4.82 -18.62
CA PHE A 62 -6.96 4.70 -17.59
C PHE A 62 -6.29 3.35 -17.72
N GLN A 63 -4.98 3.31 -17.56
CA GLN A 63 -4.20 2.09 -17.64
C GLN A 63 -3.32 1.99 -16.40
N CYS A 64 -3.33 0.83 -15.77
CA CYS A 64 -2.55 0.53 -14.58
C CYS A 64 -2.14 -0.95 -14.58
N SER A 65 -1.56 -1.41 -13.48
CA SER A 65 -1.29 -2.83 -13.26
C SER A 65 -2.03 -3.35 -12.04
N GLY A 66 -2.05 -4.66 -11.91
CA GLY A 66 -2.45 -5.36 -10.69
C GLY A 66 -1.66 -6.66 -10.57
N PHE A 67 -1.99 -7.45 -9.56
CA PHE A 67 -1.54 -8.83 -9.46
C PHE A 67 -2.66 -9.75 -9.02
N ILE A 68 -2.63 -10.97 -9.53
CA ILE A 68 -3.58 -12.02 -9.19
C ILE A 68 -3.27 -12.48 -7.76
N LEU A 69 -4.19 -12.18 -6.83
CA LEU A 69 -4.07 -12.51 -5.42
C LEU A 69 -4.38 -13.98 -5.18
N GLU A 70 -5.57 -14.42 -5.59
CA GLU A 70 -6.06 -15.77 -5.34
C GLU A 70 -7.01 -16.23 -6.45
N ASN A 71 -7.13 -17.55 -6.61
CA ASN A 71 -8.15 -18.16 -7.45
C ASN A 71 -9.40 -18.42 -6.61
N VAL A 72 -10.56 -18.08 -7.15
CA VAL A 72 -11.87 -18.31 -6.54
C VAL A 72 -12.70 -19.23 -7.44
N TYR A 73 -13.89 -19.65 -6.98
CA TYR A 73 -14.77 -20.44 -7.82
C TYR A 73 -15.09 -19.69 -9.12
N LYS A 74 -14.74 -20.29 -10.26
CA LYS A 74 -14.95 -19.74 -11.61
C LYS A 74 -14.32 -18.36 -11.81
N GLY A 75 -13.12 -18.13 -11.28
CA GLY A 75 -12.42 -16.89 -11.53
C GLY A 75 -11.17 -16.67 -10.70
N SER A 76 -10.63 -15.46 -10.78
CA SER A 76 -9.50 -15.02 -9.98
C SER A 76 -9.74 -13.60 -9.49
N ILE A 77 -9.18 -13.29 -8.31
CA ILE A 77 -9.21 -11.96 -7.72
C ILE A 77 -7.87 -11.28 -7.94
N ILE A 78 -7.94 -10.02 -8.33
CA ILE A 78 -6.79 -9.17 -8.64
C ILE A 78 -6.84 -7.97 -7.72
N LEU A 79 -5.73 -7.68 -7.05
CA LEU A 79 -5.59 -6.43 -6.30
C LEU A 79 -4.90 -5.38 -7.18
N THR A 80 -5.38 -4.15 -7.07
CA THR A 80 -4.83 -2.96 -7.74
C THR A 80 -5.17 -1.68 -6.94
N THR A 81 -4.78 -0.52 -7.46
CA THR A 81 -5.14 0.79 -6.91
C THR A 81 -6.64 1.09 -7.07
N ALA A 82 -7.23 1.95 -6.24
CA ALA A 82 -8.58 2.48 -6.47
C ALA A 82 -8.60 3.82 -7.24
N ASP A 83 -7.43 4.38 -7.60
CA ASP A 83 -7.33 5.66 -8.32
C ASP A 83 -8.14 5.65 -9.62
N LEU A 84 -8.18 4.49 -10.25
CA LEU A 84 -8.97 4.22 -11.45
C LEU A 84 -10.48 4.51 -11.27
N LEU A 85 -11.01 4.46 -10.03
CA LEU A 85 -12.41 4.75 -9.70
C LEU A 85 -12.62 6.19 -9.25
N LYS A 86 -11.57 6.95 -8.94
CA LYS A 86 -11.71 8.37 -8.54
C LYS A 86 -12.25 9.21 -9.70
N ALA A 87 -11.92 8.87 -10.94
CA ALA A 87 -12.48 9.46 -12.16
C ALA A 87 -13.96 9.10 -12.41
N SER A 88 -14.54 8.21 -11.61
CA SER A 88 -15.89 7.66 -11.77
C SER A 88 -16.91 8.20 -10.76
N LYS A 89 -16.56 9.15 -9.88
CA LYS A 89 -17.41 9.60 -8.75
C LYS A 89 -18.82 10.13 -9.11
N ASN A 90 -19.16 10.28 -10.39
CA ASN A 90 -20.47 10.74 -10.87
C ASN A 90 -21.17 9.79 -11.88
N LEU A 91 -20.84 8.49 -11.93
CA LEU A 91 -21.30 7.58 -12.99
C LEU A 91 -22.13 6.39 -12.50
N LYS A 92 -22.99 5.88 -13.38
CA LYS A 92 -23.67 4.60 -13.21
C LYS A 92 -22.67 3.47 -13.50
N ALA A 93 -22.78 2.35 -12.79
CA ALA A 93 -21.87 1.20 -12.93
C ALA A 93 -21.77 0.66 -14.36
N ASP A 94 -22.81 0.84 -15.18
CA ASP A 94 -22.91 0.32 -16.55
C ASP A 94 -22.01 1.04 -17.57
N ASP A 95 -21.41 2.18 -17.21
CA ASP A 95 -20.60 3.02 -18.13
C ASP A 95 -19.08 2.70 -18.09
N ILE A 96 -18.67 1.70 -17.29
CA ILE A 96 -17.26 1.35 -17.05
C ILE A 96 -16.97 -0.06 -17.55
N LYS A 97 -16.04 -0.19 -18.49
CA LYS A 97 -15.49 -1.48 -18.91
C LYS A 97 -14.09 -1.65 -18.34
N VAL A 98 -13.87 -2.77 -17.67
CA VAL A 98 -12.55 -3.20 -17.18
C VAL A 98 -12.04 -4.33 -18.07
N GLU A 99 -10.84 -4.19 -18.58
CA GLU A 99 -10.17 -5.21 -19.37
C GLU A 99 -8.84 -5.55 -18.70
N VAL A 100 -8.60 -6.84 -18.49
CA VAL A 100 -7.40 -7.34 -17.81
C VAL A 100 -6.60 -8.18 -18.78
N HIS A 101 -5.32 -7.84 -18.97
CA HIS A 101 -4.41 -8.52 -19.88
C HIS A 101 -3.31 -9.25 -19.10
N LEU A 102 -3.15 -10.54 -19.38
CA LEU A 102 -2.13 -11.40 -18.80
C LEU A 102 -0.81 -11.34 -19.57
N SER A 103 0.25 -11.88 -18.97
CA SER A 103 1.58 -11.98 -19.58
C SER A 103 1.64 -12.83 -20.84
N ASP A 104 0.68 -13.75 -21.02
CA ASP A 104 0.60 -14.67 -22.16
C ASP A 104 -0.30 -14.14 -23.30
N GLY A 105 -0.80 -12.90 -23.16
CA GLY A 105 -1.66 -12.24 -24.14
C GLY A 105 -3.15 -12.54 -24.00
N ARG A 106 -3.56 -13.45 -23.10
CA ARG A 106 -4.99 -13.64 -22.79
C ARG A 106 -5.56 -12.37 -22.15
N SER A 107 -6.80 -12.06 -22.51
CA SER A 107 -7.53 -10.89 -22.03
C SER A 107 -8.88 -11.30 -21.45
N PHE A 108 -9.30 -10.65 -20.37
CA PHE A 108 -10.51 -10.97 -19.63
C PHE A 108 -11.29 -9.69 -19.34
N ASP A 109 -12.61 -9.77 -19.43
CA ASP A 109 -13.47 -8.72 -18.87
C ASP A 109 -13.42 -8.82 -17.33
N GLY A 110 -13.12 -7.68 -16.70
CA GLY A 110 -13.06 -7.54 -15.25
C GLY A 110 -14.32 -6.92 -14.67
N GLN A 111 -14.65 -7.31 -13.44
CA GLN A 111 -15.68 -6.67 -12.63
C GLN A 111 -15.03 -6.13 -11.36
N VAL A 112 -15.29 -4.87 -11.01
CA VAL A 112 -14.89 -4.32 -9.72
C VAL A 112 -15.75 -4.99 -8.64
N GLU A 113 -15.11 -5.83 -7.84
CA GLU A 113 -15.77 -6.57 -6.75
C GLU A 113 -15.98 -5.65 -5.55
N VAL A 114 -14.92 -4.94 -5.15
CA VAL A 114 -14.93 -4.01 -4.01
C VAL A 114 -13.77 -3.03 -4.11
N TYR A 115 -13.91 -1.86 -3.51
CA TYR A 115 -12.85 -0.86 -3.44
C TYR A 115 -12.91 -0.03 -2.16
N ASP A 116 -11.78 0.57 -1.83
CA ASP A 116 -11.62 1.52 -0.74
C ASP A 116 -10.76 2.70 -1.21
N LEU A 117 -11.37 3.89 -1.20
CA LEU A 117 -10.70 5.11 -1.67
C LEU A 117 -9.70 5.67 -0.67
N TYR A 118 -9.83 5.34 0.63
CA TYR A 118 -8.89 5.75 1.65
C TYR A 118 -7.60 4.98 1.49
N TYR A 119 -7.65 3.64 1.58
CA TYR A 119 -6.47 2.79 1.34
C TYR A 119 -6.01 2.77 -0.12
N ASN A 120 -6.81 3.36 -1.02
CA ASN A 120 -6.57 3.41 -2.45
C ASN A 120 -6.36 2.02 -3.06
N ILE A 121 -7.24 1.08 -2.70
CA ILE A 121 -7.17 -0.33 -3.10
C ILE A 121 -8.49 -0.77 -3.74
N ALA A 122 -8.40 -1.58 -4.79
CA ALA A 122 -9.56 -2.22 -5.43
C ALA A 122 -9.27 -3.70 -5.68
N ALA A 123 -10.32 -4.51 -5.56
CA ALA A 123 -10.35 -5.91 -5.96
C ALA A 123 -11.16 -6.05 -7.25
N ILE A 124 -10.56 -6.66 -8.25
CA ILE A 124 -11.19 -6.95 -9.55
C ILE A 124 -11.33 -8.45 -9.66
N LYS A 125 -12.52 -8.90 -10.03
CA LYS A 125 -12.81 -10.29 -10.35
C LYS A 125 -12.80 -10.49 -11.85
N ILE A 126 -12.08 -11.49 -12.30
CA ILE A 126 -12.13 -11.98 -13.69
C ILE A 126 -12.70 -13.40 -13.72
N HIS A 127 -13.46 -13.71 -14.76
CA HIS A 127 -13.94 -15.07 -14.98
C HIS A 127 -12.89 -15.88 -15.74
N SER A 128 -12.51 -17.04 -15.20
CA SER A 128 -11.58 -17.98 -15.83
C SER A 128 -12.00 -19.40 -15.47
N ASP A 129 -12.00 -20.29 -16.47
CA ASP A 129 -12.27 -21.71 -16.28
C ASP A 129 -11.09 -22.47 -15.67
N MET A 130 -9.87 -21.93 -15.85
CA MET A 130 -8.63 -22.52 -15.37
C MET A 130 -7.99 -21.63 -14.30
N PRO A 131 -7.41 -22.20 -13.23
CA PRO A 131 -6.62 -21.44 -12.26
C PRO A 131 -5.50 -20.66 -12.96
N LEU A 132 -5.35 -19.39 -12.59
CA LEU A 132 -4.29 -18.52 -13.09
C LEU A 132 -3.12 -18.47 -12.09
N PRO A 133 -1.90 -18.12 -12.54
CA PRO A 133 -0.75 -17.96 -11.65
C PRO A 133 -1.01 -16.87 -10.61
N THR A 134 -0.95 -17.22 -9.32
CA THR A 134 -1.14 -16.28 -8.20
C THR A 134 0.19 -15.75 -7.71
N ALA A 135 0.18 -14.54 -7.17
CA ALA A 135 1.31 -13.95 -6.49
C ALA A 135 1.68 -14.74 -5.23
N SER A 136 2.98 -14.86 -4.94
CA SER A 136 3.46 -15.29 -3.62
C SER A 136 3.51 -14.06 -2.74
N LEU A 137 2.89 -14.09 -1.56
CA LEU A 137 2.86 -12.95 -0.64
C LEU A 137 3.87 -13.17 0.50
N ALA A 138 4.51 -12.09 0.97
CA ALA A 138 5.30 -12.08 2.18
C ALA A 138 4.83 -10.95 3.08
N HIS A 139 4.26 -11.28 4.24
CA HIS A 139 3.84 -10.28 5.21
C HIS A 139 5.07 -9.56 5.76
N LEU A 140 4.97 -8.26 5.97
CA LEU A 140 6.07 -7.47 6.50
C LEU A 140 6.11 -7.55 8.02
N ASN A 141 7.32 -7.66 8.54
CA ASN A 141 7.66 -7.30 9.90
C ASN A 141 8.45 -5.99 9.88
N ASP A 142 7.87 -4.94 10.45
CA ASP A 142 8.46 -3.61 10.56
C ASP A 142 8.91 -3.30 11.99
N SER A 143 9.09 -4.30 12.87
CA SER A 143 9.68 -4.12 14.19
C SER A 143 11.19 -3.89 14.09
N ILE A 144 11.64 -2.64 14.21
CA ILE A 144 13.07 -2.29 14.24
C ILE A 144 13.41 -1.64 15.57
N THR A 145 14.39 -2.22 16.26
CA THR A 145 14.89 -1.72 17.54
C THR A 145 15.77 -0.48 17.35
N VAL A 146 15.60 0.51 18.23
CA VAL A 146 16.47 1.70 18.33
C VAL A 146 17.65 1.51 19.29
N ASP A 147 17.90 0.28 19.78
CA ASP A 147 19.01 0.02 20.72
C ASP A 147 20.38 0.28 20.07
N PRO A 148 21.16 1.26 20.56
CA PRO A 148 22.46 1.58 19.99
C PRO A 148 23.50 0.47 20.20
N ARG A 149 23.25 -0.48 21.11
CA ARG A 149 24.10 -1.66 21.34
C ARG A 149 23.75 -2.79 20.39
N HIS A 150 22.58 -2.73 19.75
CA HIS A 150 22.22 -3.65 18.70
C HIS A 150 23.08 -3.33 17.48
N SER A 151 24.22 -4.01 17.40
CA SER A 151 24.98 -4.03 16.14
C SER A 151 24.03 -4.54 15.07
N VAL A 152 23.85 -3.78 13.98
CA VAL A 152 23.44 -4.36 12.69
C VAL A 152 24.57 -5.28 12.27
N LYS A 153 24.75 -6.40 12.99
CA LYS A 153 25.48 -7.53 12.48
C LYS A 153 24.74 -7.85 11.20
N ALA A 154 25.47 -7.89 10.09
CA ALA A 154 25.06 -8.65 8.94
C ALA A 154 24.76 -10.07 9.47
N GLU A 155 23.52 -10.32 9.87
CA GLU A 155 23.12 -11.64 10.34
C GLU A 155 23.11 -12.49 9.08
N SER A 156 24.27 -13.10 8.86
CA SER A 156 24.45 -14.48 8.44
C SER A 156 23.13 -15.20 8.29
N PHE A 157 22.79 -15.59 7.06
CA PHE A 157 21.79 -16.57 6.65
C PHE A 157 21.29 -17.48 7.80
N GLN A 158 20.45 -16.96 8.68
CA GLN A 158 19.72 -17.78 9.63
C GLN A 158 18.42 -18.10 8.95
N LEU A 159 18.32 -19.34 8.48
CA LEU A 159 17.07 -19.96 8.09
C LEU A 159 16.16 -19.94 9.33
N ARG A 160 15.36 -18.88 9.49
CA ARG A 160 14.28 -18.86 10.46
C ARG A 160 13.23 -19.87 9.98
N PRO A 161 12.82 -20.84 10.81
CA PRO A 161 11.82 -21.82 10.42
C PRO A 161 10.44 -21.16 10.37
N HIS A 162 9.82 -21.18 9.19
CA HIS A 162 8.36 -21.14 8.96
C HIS A 162 7.57 -19.90 9.43
N ALA A 163 8.20 -18.73 9.56
CA ALA A 163 7.46 -17.47 9.61
C ALA A 163 7.30 -16.93 8.19
N ASN A 164 6.06 -16.77 7.71
CA ASN A 164 5.75 -16.08 6.43
C ASN A 164 5.98 -14.55 6.51
N SER A 165 6.84 -14.09 7.42
CA SER A 165 7.11 -12.69 7.70
C SER A 165 8.52 -12.31 7.23
N LEU A 166 8.61 -11.26 6.43
CA LEU A 166 9.83 -10.66 5.93
C LEU A 166 10.18 -9.44 6.80
N ASP A 167 11.34 -9.46 7.44
CA ASP A 167 11.89 -8.27 8.12
C ASP A 167 12.26 -7.24 7.04
N LEU A 168 11.59 -6.09 7.01
CA LEU A 168 11.84 -5.02 6.05
C LEU A 168 12.49 -3.83 6.76
N ILE A 169 13.74 -3.56 6.42
CA ILE A 169 14.52 -2.48 7.04
C ILE A 169 14.88 -1.38 6.02
N PRO A 170 14.98 -0.12 6.45
CA PRO A 170 15.33 0.99 5.56
C PRO A 170 16.65 0.71 4.83
N GLY A 171 16.66 0.94 3.51
CA GLY A 171 17.78 0.56 2.65
C GLY A 171 17.67 -0.83 2.01
N ASP A 172 16.68 -1.65 2.38
CA ASP A 172 16.41 -2.91 1.69
C ASP A 172 15.96 -2.67 0.24
N LEU A 173 16.49 -3.49 -0.66
CA LEU A 173 16.09 -3.45 -2.07
C LEU A 173 14.70 -4.05 -2.23
N VAL A 174 13.83 -3.25 -2.81
CA VAL A 174 12.49 -3.61 -3.24
C VAL A 174 12.35 -3.32 -4.74
N ILE A 175 11.42 -3.98 -5.40
CA ILE A 175 11.25 -3.86 -6.85
C ILE A 175 9.78 -3.63 -7.16
N ALA A 176 9.43 -2.48 -7.74
CA ALA A 176 8.08 -2.22 -8.20
C ALA A 176 7.88 -2.82 -9.58
N LEU A 177 6.83 -3.61 -9.75
CA LEU A 177 6.50 -4.26 -11.00
C LEU A 177 5.25 -3.64 -11.64
N GLY A 178 5.22 -3.66 -12.97
CA GLY A 178 4.03 -3.31 -13.74
C GLY A 178 4.04 -4.02 -15.08
N ARG A 179 2.89 -4.13 -15.74
CA ARG A 179 2.77 -4.72 -17.07
C ARG A 179 2.20 -3.69 -18.04
N PHE A 180 2.87 -3.53 -19.18
CA PHE A 180 2.38 -2.66 -20.24
C PHE A 180 1.13 -3.27 -20.90
N PRO A 181 0.11 -2.47 -21.24
CA PRO A 181 -1.18 -2.92 -21.81
C PRO A 181 -1.10 -3.20 -23.31
N ILE A 182 0.09 -3.30 -23.88
CA ILE A 182 0.29 -3.42 -25.32
C ILE A 182 1.20 -4.62 -25.58
N GLU A 183 0.81 -5.45 -26.54
CA GLU A 183 1.58 -6.60 -26.99
C GLU A 183 3.06 -6.21 -27.24
N PRO A 184 4.04 -6.93 -26.67
CA PRO A 184 3.95 -8.27 -26.07
C PRO A 184 3.66 -8.30 -24.55
N TYR A 185 2.99 -7.27 -24.02
CA TYR A 185 2.67 -7.12 -22.60
C TYR A 185 3.90 -7.22 -21.70
N SER A 186 4.97 -6.52 -22.06
CA SER A 186 6.25 -6.58 -21.34
C SER A 186 6.11 -6.14 -19.88
N ILE A 187 6.94 -6.72 -19.02
CA ILE A 187 7.02 -6.35 -17.61
C ILE A 187 8.00 -5.18 -17.41
N MET A 188 7.59 -4.20 -16.61
CA MET A 188 8.41 -3.15 -16.04
C MET A 188 8.91 -3.63 -14.67
N ALA A 189 10.19 -3.42 -14.36
CA ALA A 189 10.76 -3.71 -13.06
C ALA A 189 11.64 -2.57 -12.59
N ALA A 190 11.15 -1.76 -11.65
CA ALA A 190 11.82 -0.58 -11.12
C ALA A 190 12.41 -0.90 -9.74
N PRO A 191 13.73 -1.21 -9.63
CA PRO A 191 14.38 -1.38 -8.34
C PRO A 191 14.42 -0.05 -7.57
N GLY A 192 14.38 -0.14 -6.25
CA GLY A 192 14.50 0.99 -5.33
C GLY A 192 14.79 0.50 -3.92
N LEU A 193 14.99 1.43 -2.99
CA LEU A 193 15.26 1.14 -1.59
C LEU A 193 14.05 1.53 -0.75
N PHE A 194 13.67 0.67 0.20
CA PHE A 194 12.69 1.03 1.21
C PHE A 194 13.19 2.21 2.04
N SER A 195 12.31 3.20 2.28
CA SER A 195 12.62 4.41 3.03
C SER A 195 11.62 4.61 4.18
N ILE A 196 12.09 5.31 5.21
CA ILE A 196 11.28 5.82 6.32
C ILE A 196 10.78 7.24 6.05
N ASP A 197 11.20 7.84 4.95
CA ASP A 197 10.82 9.20 4.59
C ASP A 197 9.30 9.25 4.38
N ARG A 198 8.68 10.13 5.15
CA ARG A 198 7.26 10.45 5.05
C ARG A 198 7.12 11.67 4.13
N PHE A 199 6.16 11.62 3.23
CA PHE A 199 5.80 12.79 2.43
C PHE A 199 4.93 13.71 3.27
N GLU A 200 5.46 14.86 3.69
CA GLU A 200 4.68 15.95 4.33
C GLU A 200 3.57 16.49 3.41
N HIS A 201 3.69 16.27 2.10
CA HIS A 201 2.74 16.70 1.07
C HIS A 201 2.20 15.51 0.25
N CYS A 202 1.87 14.40 0.90
CA CYS A 202 1.23 13.29 0.22
C CYS A 202 -0.15 13.72 -0.32
N LEU A 203 -0.32 13.69 -1.65
CA LEU A 203 -1.63 13.88 -2.31
C LEU A 203 -2.62 12.76 -1.96
N LEU A 204 -2.12 11.63 -1.45
CA LEU A 204 -2.93 10.51 -0.96
C LEU A 204 -3.25 10.73 0.52
N GLN A 205 -4.52 10.53 0.87
CA GLN A 205 -5.04 10.70 2.24
C GLN A 205 -4.62 9.57 3.19
N CYS A 206 -4.20 8.42 2.65
CA CYS A 206 -3.75 7.25 3.41
C CYS A 206 -2.41 7.52 4.09
N LYS A 207 -2.38 7.48 5.42
CA LYS A 207 -1.17 7.72 6.23
C LYS A 207 -0.40 6.44 6.55
N GLU A 208 -1.00 5.29 6.27
CA GLU A 208 -0.48 3.95 6.50
C GLU A 208 0.44 3.45 5.37
N LEU A 209 0.76 4.32 4.41
CA LEU A 209 1.62 4.00 3.28
C LEU A 209 3.09 4.02 3.68
N PHE A 210 3.82 3.06 3.12
CA PHE A 210 5.28 3.01 3.18
C PHE A 210 5.87 3.59 1.90
N THR A 211 7.15 3.97 1.90
CA THR A 211 7.78 4.59 0.73
C THR A 211 9.01 3.84 0.26
N ALA A 212 9.28 3.90 -1.04
CA ALA A 212 10.49 3.37 -1.63
C ALA A 212 10.97 4.27 -2.77
N SER A 213 12.29 4.32 -2.98
CA SER A 213 12.91 5.09 -4.06
C SER A 213 12.75 4.46 -5.47
N CYS A 214 11.77 3.57 -5.64
CA CYS A 214 11.40 3.04 -6.94
C CYS A 214 10.88 4.17 -7.84
N ILE A 215 11.41 4.26 -9.05
CA ILE A 215 10.94 5.22 -10.05
C ILE A 215 10.09 4.48 -11.08
N ILE A 216 8.76 4.60 -10.93
CA ILE A 216 7.77 3.92 -11.77
C ILE A 216 7.15 4.84 -12.82
N THR A 217 6.80 4.24 -13.97
CA THR A 217 5.87 4.88 -14.91
C THR A 217 4.43 4.60 -14.48
N TRP A 218 3.46 5.15 -15.21
CA TRP A 218 2.03 4.89 -14.96
C TRP A 218 1.70 3.39 -14.99
N CYS A 219 2.43 2.57 -15.74
CA CYS A 219 2.16 1.13 -15.80
C CYS A 219 2.52 0.41 -14.49
N GLY A 220 3.37 0.97 -13.62
CA GLY A 220 3.66 0.38 -12.30
C GLY A 220 2.59 0.65 -11.25
N ILE A 221 1.71 1.61 -11.48
CA ILE A 221 0.68 2.00 -10.51
C ILE A 221 -0.31 0.84 -10.35
N GLY A 222 -0.64 0.49 -9.11
CA GLY A 222 -1.48 -0.65 -8.76
C GLY A 222 -0.80 -2.01 -8.89
N GLY A 223 0.40 -2.08 -9.48
CA GLY A 223 1.19 -3.29 -9.56
C GLY A 223 1.83 -3.67 -8.22
N PRO A 224 2.43 -4.88 -8.12
CA PRO A 224 3.05 -5.31 -6.88
C PRO A 224 4.40 -4.64 -6.66
N LEU A 225 4.66 -4.27 -5.41
CA LEU A 225 6.01 -4.12 -4.89
C LEU A 225 6.48 -5.48 -4.37
N ILE A 226 7.64 -5.95 -4.82
CA ILE A 226 8.19 -7.26 -4.43
C ILE A 226 9.52 -7.14 -3.68
N SER A 227 9.79 -8.13 -2.85
CA SER A 227 11.11 -8.38 -2.24
C SER A 227 12.13 -8.92 -3.25
N ARG A 228 13.40 -9.02 -2.84
CA ARG A 228 14.45 -9.70 -3.63
C ARG A 228 14.15 -11.17 -3.94
N SER A 229 13.27 -11.82 -3.18
CA SER A 229 12.84 -13.21 -3.38
C SER A 229 11.65 -13.34 -4.34
N GLY A 230 11.13 -12.24 -4.89
CA GLY A 230 9.99 -12.23 -5.81
C GLY A 230 8.63 -12.40 -5.12
N GLU A 231 8.55 -12.12 -3.82
CA GLU A 231 7.31 -12.16 -3.05
C GLU A 231 6.72 -10.75 -2.95
N VAL A 232 5.40 -10.63 -3.10
CA VAL A 232 4.69 -9.36 -2.99
C VAL A 232 4.63 -8.93 -1.54
N ILE A 233 5.11 -7.71 -1.30
CA ILE A 233 5.15 -7.05 0.01
C ILE A 233 4.26 -5.81 0.07
N GLY A 234 3.72 -5.37 -1.08
CA GLY A 234 2.75 -4.28 -1.11
C GLY A 234 2.21 -3.97 -2.51
N ILE A 235 1.31 -2.99 -2.58
CA ILE A 235 0.73 -2.47 -3.82
C ILE A 235 1.33 -1.09 -4.10
N SER A 236 2.00 -0.92 -5.23
CA SER A 236 2.64 0.34 -5.62
C SER A 236 1.61 1.41 -5.96
N LEU A 237 1.75 2.58 -5.33
CA LEU A 237 0.95 3.78 -5.54
C LEU A 237 1.90 4.91 -5.96
N LYS A 238 1.53 5.67 -7.00
CA LYS A 238 2.36 6.80 -7.43
C LYS A 238 1.93 8.08 -6.71
N ILE A 239 2.88 8.70 -6.02
CA ILE A 239 2.72 10.03 -5.43
C ILE A 239 3.45 11.08 -6.26
N ASP A 240 4.71 10.81 -6.62
CA ASP A 240 5.59 11.76 -7.29
C ASP A 240 6.48 11.06 -8.34
N ILE A 241 7.35 11.82 -9.00
CA ILE A 241 8.25 11.40 -10.08
C ILE A 241 9.47 10.65 -9.52
N SER A 242 9.91 10.93 -8.28
CA SER A 242 11.12 10.35 -7.68
C SER A 242 10.90 9.26 -6.62
N THR A 243 9.66 9.06 -6.17
CA THR A 243 9.37 8.13 -5.07
C THR A 243 8.02 7.44 -5.29
N THR A 244 7.96 6.17 -4.92
CA THR A 244 6.76 5.35 -4.96
C THR A 244 6.31 5.10 -3.52
N ALA A 245 5.07 5.44 -3.20
CA ALA A 245 4.45 4.88 -1.99
C ALA A 245 3.91 3.49 -2.29
N PHE A 246 3.69 2.71 -1.26
CA PHE A 246 3.01 1.45 -1.41
C PHE A 246 2.15 1.16 -0.18
N LEU A 247 1.02 0.50 -0.44
CA LEU A 247 0.20 -0.06 0.62
C LEU A 247 0.83 -1.39 1.05
N PRO A 248 1.26 -1.55 2.32
CA PRO A 248 1.79 -2.81 2.82
C PRO A 248 0.82 -3.97 2.59
N ILE A 249 1.33 -5.13 2.18
CA ILE A 249 0.50 -6.30 1.89
C ILE A 249 -0.28 -6.76 3.12
N ASN A 250 0.23 -6.53 4.34
CA ASN A 250 -0.46 -6.82 5.59
C ASN A 250 -1.83 -6.12 5.64
N ILE A 251 -1.87 -4.83 5.29
CA ILE A 251 -3.10 -4.03 5.29
C ILE A 251 -4.04 -4.51 4.18
N ALA A 252 -3.53 -4.73 2.97
CA ALA A 252 -4.31 -5.23 1.84
C ALA A 252 -4.94 -6.61 2.11
N SER A 253 -4.18 -7.51 2.75
CA SER A 253 -4.64 -8.85 3.16
C SER A 253 -5.75 -8.74 4.21
N ILE A 254 -5.56 -7.96 5.28
CA ILE A 254 -6.58 -7.75 6.31
C ILE A 254 -7.87 -7.18 5.70
N TRP A 255 -7.74 -6.19 4.83
CA TRP A 255 -8.85 -5.58 4.12
C TRP A 255 -9.62 -6.59 3.26
N TRP A 256 -8.91 -7.40 2.47
CA TRP A 256 -9.52 -8.42 1.61
C TRP A 256 -10.21 -9.54 2.40
N GLU A 257 -9.53 -10.08 3.43
CA GLU A 257 -10.11 -11.12 4.29
C GLU A 257 -11.36 -10.64 5.03
N HIS A 258 -11.37 -9.38 5.49
CA HIS A 258 -12.55 -8.78 6.10
C HIS A 258 -13.72 -8.71 5.10
N TYR A 259 -13.47 -8.24 3.88
CA TYR A 259 -14.50 -8.19 2.85
C TYR A 259 -15.03 -9.60 2.52
N LYS A 260 -14.16 -10.60 2.36
CA LYS A 260 -14.59 -11.99 2.11
C LYS A 260 -15.52 -12.52 3.19
N LYS A 261 -15.24 -12.19 4.45
CA LYS A 261 -16.01 -12.69 5.60
C LYS A 261 -17.32 -11.94 5.82
N HIS A 262 -17.35 -10.64 5.57
CA HIS A 262 -18.46 -9.77 5.98
C HIS A 262 -19.24 -9.16 4.81
N GLY A 263 -18.74 -9.26 3.57
CA GLY A 263 -19.33 -8.63 2.39
C GLY A 263 -19.28 -7.10 2.38
N GLN A 264 -18.57 -6.50 3.33
CA GLN A 264 -18.42 -5.06 3.49
C GLN A 264 -16.98 -4.73 3.87
N THR A 265 -16.50 -3.59 3.42
CA THR A 265 -15.24 -3.03 3.91
C THR A 265 -15.48 -2.30 5.22
N GLN A 266 -14.45 -2.29 6.05
CA GLN A 266 -14.37 -1.46 7.23
C GLN A 266 -13.15 -0.57 7.07
N GLN A 267 -13.20 0.62 7.64
CA GLN A 267 -12.06 1.51 7.69
C GLN A 267 -11.73 1.79 9.15
N LEU A 268 -10.48 1.59 9.50
CA LEU A 268 -9.95 1.90 10.82
C LEU A 268 -9.70 3.40 10.91
N TRP A 269 -10.19 4.05 11.97
CA TRP A 269 -9.79 5.41 12.29
C TRP A 269 -9.05 5.43 13.62
N PHE A 270 -7.78 5.83 13.57
CA PHE A 270 -6.92 5.88 14.74
C PHE A 270 -7.28 7.03 15.68
N GLY A 271 -7.81 8.14 15.16
CA GLY A 271 -7.96 9.38 15.92
C GLY A 271 -6.62 10.09 16.23
N MET A 272 -5.52 9.59 15.67
CA MET A 272 -4.16 10.06 15.83
C MET A 272 -3.32 9.68 14.61
N GLU A 273 -2.30 10.48 14.29
CA GLU A 273 -1.26 10.12 13.33
C GLU A 273 -0.13 9.41 14.07
N VAL A 274 0.30 8.26 13.56
CA VAL A 274 1.31 7.41 14.20
C VAL A 274 2.39 6.96 13.21
N THR A 275 3.55 6.59 13.76
CA THR A 275 4.62 5.92 13.02
C THR A 275 5.42 5.00 13.93
N ASN A 276 6.28 4.16 13.36
CA ASN A 276 7.18 3.34 14.16
C ASN A 276 8.17 4.21 14.96
N LEU A 277 8.53 3.75 16.15
CA LEU A 277 9.47 4.47 17.02
C LEU A 277 10.80 4.79 16.30
N TYR A 278 11.35 3.86 15.53
CA TYR A 278 12.61 4.07 14.79
C TYR A 278 12.55 5.18 13.74
N ALA A 279 11.35 5.58 13.30
CA ALA A 279 11.16 6.66 12.34
C ALA A 279 11.01 8.04 13.02
N ALA A 280 10.95 8.08 14.35
CA ALA A 280 10.88 9.32 15.11
C ALA A 280 12.14 10.17 14.92
N ARG A 281 11.97 11.49 15.08
CA ARG A 281 13.12 12.41 15.09
C ARG A 281 14.09 12.08 16.22
N LEU A 282 15.37 12.31 15.97
CA LEU A 282 16.43 11.96 16.91
C LEU A 282 16.30 12.65 18.28
N ASP A 283 15.87 13.90 18.31
CA ASP A 283 15.66 14.65 19.56
C ASP A 283 14.52 14.08 20.41
N VAL A 284 13.46 13.62 19.75
CA VAL A 284 12.33 12.94 20.42
C VAL A 284 12.76 11.57 20.94
N LEU A 285 13.48 10.80 20.13
CA LEU A 285 14.05 9.50 20.53
C LEU A 285 14.96 9.62 21.74
N GLU A 286 15.87 10.59 21.72
CA GLU A 286 16.78 10.84 22.84
C GLU A 286 16.01 11.12 24.13
N SER A 287 14.97 11.97 24.07
CA SER A 287 14.15 12.28 25.24
C SER A 287 13.41 11.05 25.79
N ILE A 288 12.87 10.20 24.91
CA ILE A 288 12.17 8.98 25.31
C ILE A 288 13.15 7.96 25.92
N ILE A 289 14.27 7.68 25.26
CA ILE A 289 15.24 6.66 25.70
C ILE A 289 15.93 7.07 27.00
N GLN A 290 16.23 8.37 27.20
CA GLN A 290 16.78 8.86 28.47
C GLN A 290 15.83 8.60 29.65
N LYS A 291 14.52 8.66 29.41
CA LYS A 291 13.49 8.45 30.44
C LYS A 291 13.11 6.98 30.61
N PHE A 292 13.00 6.26 29.51
CA PHE A 292 12.56 4.87 29.42
C PHE A 292 13.57 4.05 28.59
N PRO A 293 14.74 3.70 29.15
CA PRO A 293 15.83 3.04 28.40
C PRO A 293 15.48 1.64 27.91
N ASP A 294 14.45 1.01 28.46
CA ASP A 294 13.95 -0.31 28.04
C ASP A 294 12.94 -0.22 26.88
N VAL A 295 12.48 0.99 26.52
CA VAL A 295 11.57 1.21 25.39
C VAL A 295 12.39 1.43 24.12
N LEU A 296 12.64 0.33 23.43
CA LEU A 296 13.49 0.25 22.24
C LEU A 296 12.69 0.00 20.95
N GLU A 297 11.40 -0.28 21.08
CA GLU A 297 10.45 -0.57 20.01
C GLU A 297 9.08 -0.04 20.41
N GLY A 298 8.19 0.15 19.44
CA GLY A 298 6.83 0.65 19.67
C GLY A 298 6.37 1.60 18.58
N VAL A 299 5.26 2.28 18.84
CA VAL A 299 4.63 3.20 17.89
C VAL A 299 4.54 4.58 18.51
N ILE A 300 5.17 5.57 17.90
CA ILE A 300 5.12 6.96 18.35
C ILE A 300 3.90 7.68 17.77
N VAL A 301 3.29 8.53 18.59
CA VAL A 301 2.19 9.43 18.21
C VAL A 301 2.78 10.74 17.68
N GLU A 302 2.56 11.00 16.40
CA GLU A 302 3.02 12.22 15.71
C GLU A 302 2.04 13.38 15.89
N ASP A 303 0.74 13.10 15.85
CA ASP A 303 -0.30 14.10 16.11
C ASP A 303 -1.57 13.43 16.65
N VAL A 304 -2.40 14.19 17.34
CA VAL A 304 -3.68 13.71 17.89
C VAL A 304 -4.81 14.54 17.29
N VAL A 305 -5.77 13.87 16.65
CA VAL A 305 -6.88 14.54 15.99
C VAL A 305 -7.84 15.08 17.04
N ARG A 306 -8.16 16.38 16.98
CA ARG A 306 -9.12 17.01 17.89
C ARG A 306 -10.49 16.37 17.81
N GLY A 307 -11.11 16.13 18.96
CA GLY A 307 -12.40 15.49 19.13
C GLY A 307 -12.39 13.98 18.90
N SER A 308 -11.22 13.35 18.78
CA SER A 308 -11.10 11.90 18.63
C SER A 308 -11.19 11.16 19.97
N SER A 309 -11.37 9.83 19.90
CA SER A 309 -11.25 9.01 21.10
C SER A 309 -9.84 9.01 21.70
N ALA A 310 -8.79 9.22 20.89
CA ALA A 310 -7.42 9.31 21.36
C ALA A 310 -7.19 10.58 22.20
N GLU A 311 -7.70 11.74 21.75
CA GLU A 311 -7.66 12.99 22.54
C GLU A 311 -8.42 12.83 23.86
N SER A 312 -9.62 12.24 23.78
CA SER A 312 -10.47 12.01 24.96
C SER A 312 -9.84 11.06 25.98
N ALA A 313 -9.03 10.10 25.52
CA ALA A 313 -8.26 9.19 26.36
C ALA A 313 -7.03 9.86 27.01
N GLY A 314 -6.67 11.08 26.59
CA GLY A 314 -5.50 11.81 27.09
C GLY A 314 -4.18 11.42 26.43
N ILE A 315 -4.24 10.78 25.24
CA ILE A 315 -3.07 10.56 24.38
C ILE A 315 -2.55 11.90 23.88
N LYS A 316 -1.23 12.06 23.82
CA LYS A 316 -0.55 13.28 23.37
C LYS A 316 0.50 12.98 22.31
N GLN A 317 0.86 14.00 21.56
CA GLN A 317 2.02 13.97 20.68
C GLN A 317 3.28 13.55 21.47
N HIS A 318 4.10 12.71 20.84
CA HIS A 318 5.29 12.05 21.37
C HIS A 318 5.04 10.97 22.43
N ASP A 319 3.79 10.59 22.70
CA ASP A 319 3.52 9.33 23.41
C ASP A 319 4.01 8.15 22.57
N VAL A 320 4.62 7.16 23.21
CA VAL A 320 5.01 5.90 22.56
C VAL A 320 4.12 4.78 23.07
N ILE A 321 3.30 4.23 22.18
CA ILE A 321 2.43 3.08 22.43
C ILE A 321 3.31 1.83 22.45
N ILE A 322 3.32 1.16 23.61
CA ILE A 322 4.10 -0.06 23.85
C ILE A 322 3.23 -1.29 24.11
N GLN A 323 1.93 -1.09 24.38
CA GLN A 323 0.96 -2.17 24.56
C GLN A 323 -0.42 -1.75 24.06
N PHE A 324 -1.16 -2.69 23.50
CA PHE A 324 -2.54 -2.53 23.06
C PHE A 324 -3.36 -3.78 23.43
N SER A 325 -4.46 -3.60 24.15
CA SER A 325 -5.36 -4.68 24.58
C SER A 325 -4.62 -5.85 25.24
N GLY A 326 -3.66 -5.54 26.13
CA GLY A 326 -2.87 -6.54 26.83
C GLY A 326 -1.67 -7.11 26.06
N LYS A 327 -1.53 -6.83 24.76
CA LYS A 327 -0.42 -7.33 23.93
C LYS A 327 0.66 -6.26 23.75
N ARG A 328 1.93 -6.65 23.89
CA ARG A 328 3.06 -5.79 23.56
C ARG A 328 3.00 -5.42 22.07
N ILE A 329 3.26 -4.16 21.78
CA ILE A 329 3.30 -3.62 20.42
C ILE A 329 4.73 -3.20 20.13
N GLN A 330 5.31 -3.76 19.08
CA GLN A 330 6.68 -3.48 18.64
C GLN A 330 6.71 -2.61 17.39
N SER A 331 5.62 -2.62 16.61
CA SER A 331 5.57 -1.89 15.34
C SER A 331 4.17 -1.37 14.96
N PHE A 332 4.14 -0.54 13.92
CA PHE A 332 2.95 0.05 13.36
C PHE A 332 2.02 -1.00 12.73
N LEU A 333 2.55 -1.96 11.96
CA LEU A 333 1.72 -3.00 11.36
C LEU A 333 1.07 -3.89 12.42
N GLU A 334 1.78 -4.19 13.52
CA GLU A 334 1.20 -4.90 14.67
C GLU A 334 0.08 -4.10 15.32
N LEU A 335 0.28 -2.79 15.55
CA LEU A 335 -0.77 -1.93 16.10
C LEU A 335 -1.99 -1.90 15.19
N PHE A 336 -1.79 -1.73 13.87
CA PHE A 336 -2.85 -1.71 12.88
C PHE A 336 -3.68 -2.99 12.92
N GLU A 337 -3.04 -4.16 12.89
CA GLU A 337 -3.73 -5.46 12.93
C GLU A 337 -4.52 -5.66 14.23
N ASN A 338 -3.94 -5.29 15.37
CA ASN A 338 -4.64 -5.41 16.65
C ASN A 338 -5.83 -4.44 16.76
N MET A 339 -5.69 -3.22 16.26
CA MET A 339 -6.78 -2.24 16.23
C MET A 339 -7.91 -2.66 15.29
N TRP A 340 -7.58 -3.19 14.10
CA TRP A 340 -8.58 -3.64 13.13
C TRP A 340 -9.59 -4.64 13.70
N ASN A 341 -9.10 -5.56 14.55
CA ASN A 341 -9.92 -6.59 15.19
C ASN A 341 -10.76 -6.07 16.38
N LYS A 342 -10.56 -4.82 16.78
CA LYS A 342 -11.15 -4.20 17.97
C LYS A 342 -12.00 -2.97 17.65
N VAL A 343 -12.28 -2.73 16.38
CA VAL A 343 -13.07 -1.59 15.94
C VAL A 343 -14.47 -1.60 16.57
N GLY A 344 -14.82 -0.50 17.24
CA GLY A 344 -16.04 -0.31 18.02
C GLY A 344 -15.92 -0.72 19.49
N GLU A 345 -14.82 -1.34 19.91
CA GLU A 345 -14.57 -1.74 21.30
C GLU A 345 -13.75 -0.68 22.05
N ALA A 346 -13.99 -0.58 23.36
CA ALA A 346 -13.10 0.12 24.27
C ALA A 346 -11.89 -0.77 24.58
N VAL A 347 -10.70 -0.24 24.37
CA VAL A 347 -9.42 -0.95 24.52
C VAL A 347 -8.50 -0.17 25.45
N GLU A 348 -7.65 -0.91 26.14
CA GLU A 348 -6.58 -0.35 26.95
C GLU A 348 -5.31 -0.20 26.11
N LEU A 349 -4.66 0.95 26.21
CA LEU A 349 -3.32 1.23 25.68
C LEU A 349 -2.38 1.49 26.85
N VAL A 350 -1.15 1.00 26.73
CA VAL A 350 -0.07 1.45 27.60
C VAL A 350 0.87 2.29 26.77
N VAL A 351 1.06 3.54 27.20
CA VAL A 351 1.95 4.50 26.56
C VAL A 351 3.04 4.96 27.52
N VAL A 352 4.21 5.29 26.98
CA VAL A 352 5.22 6.03 27.73
C VAL A 352 5.29 7.46 27.23
N ARG A 353 5.47 8.40 28.15
CA ARG A 353 5.58 9.83 27.86
C ARG A 353 6.78 10.39 28.60
N ALA A 354 7.69 11.05 27.90
CA ALA A 354 8.93 11.56 28.50
C ALA A 354 8.71 12.50 29.71
N SER A 355 7.56 13.18 29.78
CA SER A 355 7.23 14.06 30.91
C SER A 355 6.78 13.32 32.17
N ASP A 356 6.45 12.03 32.08
CA ASP A 356 5.92 11.21 33.16
C ASP A 356 6.96 10.18 33.63
N ASP A 357 6.91 9.79 34.90
CA ASP A 357 7.87 8.85 35.50
C ASP A 357 7.52 7.37 35.26
N VAL A 358 6.27 7.08 34.90
CA VAL A 358 5.75 5.72 34.75
C VAL A 358 4.91 5.58 33.48
N PRO A 359 4.81 4.37 32.89
CA PRO A 359 3.88 4.12 31.81
C PRO A 359 2.43 4.45 32.21
N LEU A 360 1.69 5.04 31.27
CA LEU A 360 0.31 5.46 31.44
C LEU A 360 -0.63 4.41 30.84
N HIS A 361 -1.62 3.99 31.60
CA HIS A 361 -2.70 3.12 31.15
C HIS A 361 -3.89 3.98 30.72
N LEU A 362 -4.17 4.02 29.43
CA LEU A 362 -5.21 4.85 28.82
C LEU A 362 -6.28 3.96 28.21
N SER A 363 -7.53 4.42 28.20
CA SER A 363 -8.63 3.69 27.54
C SER A 363 -9.25 4.54 26.46
N MET A 364 -9.34 3.98 25.26
CA MET A 364 -9.97 4.62 24.10
C MET A 364 -10.89 3.64 23.39
N VAL A 365 -11.90 4.15 22.67
CA VAL A 365 -12.69 3.36 21.74
C VAL A 365 -11.96 3.35 20.40
N VAL A 366 -11.82 2.17 19.79
CA VAL A 366 -11.30 2.08 18.42
C VAL A 366 -12.40 2.53 17.46
N GLU A 367 -12.21 3.65 16.79
CA GLU A 367 -13.26 4.28 15.99
C GLU A 367 -13.33 3.70 14.57
N LYS A 368 -14.55 3.72 14.01
CA LYS A 368 -14.76 3.59 12.55
C LYS A 368 -14.66 4.99 11.95
N GLU A 369 -14.07 5.15 10.78
CA GLU A 369 -14.14 6.44 10.10
C GLU A 369 -15.60 6.78 9.76
N VAL A 370 -16.07 7.92 10.25
CA VAL A 370 -17.37 8.47 9.86
C VAL A 370 -17.15 9.30 8.60
N LYS A 371 -17.67 8.84 7.45
CA LYS A 371 -17.60 9.56 6.17
C LYS A 371 -18.11 11.01 6.35
N LYS A 372 -17.20 11.97 6.53
CA LYS A 372 -17.53 13.38 6.34
C LYS A 372 -17.60 13.63 4.84
N SER A 373 -18.81 13.83 4.34
CA SER A 373 -19.06 14.23 2.96
C SER A 373 -18.40 15.57 2.67
N GLY A 374 -17.38 15.57 1.82
CA GLY A 374 -16.86 16.78 1.20
C GLY A 374 -15.35 16.92 1.29
N TYR A 375 -14.64 16.27 0.36
CA TYR A 375 -13.27 16.68 0.03
C TYR A 375 -13.09 16.67 -1.48
N THR A 376 -12.80 17.85 -2.02
CA THR A 376 -12.46 18.14 -3.41
C THR A 376 -11.08 17.58 -3.72
N LEU A 377 -10.96 16.79 -4.78
CA LEU A 377 -9.66 16.33 -5.30
C LEU A 377 -9.08 17.42 -6.20
N TYR A 378 -7.78 17.66 -6.08
CA TYR A 378 -7.02 18.45 -7.05
C TYR A 378 -6.98 17.68 -8.38
N ASP A 379 -7.35 18.35 -9.47
CA ASP A 379 -7.24 17.82 -10.83
C ASP A 379 -5.76 17.53 -11.14
N TYR A 380 -5.49 16.33 -11.62
CA TYR A 380 -4.22 15.97 -12.24
C TYR A 380 -4.16 16.59 -13.64
N ASP A 381 -3.87 17.88 -13.72
CA ASP A 381 -3.46 18.55 -14.95
C ASP A 381 -2.25 19.44 -14.64
N GLU A 382 -1.06 18.87 -14.72
CA GLU A 382 0.18 19.55 -15.16
C GLU A 382 1.26 18.55 -15.62
#